data_AF-A0A963RP45-F1
#
_entry.id   AF-A0A963RP45-F1
#
_cell.length_a   1.000
_cell.length_b   1.000
_cell.length_c   1.000
_cell.angle_alpha   90.00
_cell.angle_beta   90.00
_cell.angle_gamma   90.00
#
_symmetry.space_group_name_H-M   'P 1'
#
loop_
_entity.id
_entity.type
_entity.pdbx_description
1 polymer ?
#
loop_
_entity_poly.entity_id
_entity_poly.type
_entity_poly.pdbx_seq_one_letter_code
_entity_poly.pdbx_strand_id
1 'polypeptide(L)' 'LADGRFTIADIAVGYALYLARALRLDERFQPRTRAYLERLQQRPAFQRADAIGEPLVLPPR' A
#
# COMPACT_ATOMS: atom_id res chain seq x y z
N LEU A 1 0.78 -5.79 -10.57
CA LEU A 1 -0.16 -6.71 -11.22
C LEU A 1 0.61 -7.51 -12.24
N ALA A 2 0.58 -8.83 -12.13
CA ALA A 2 1.19 -9.72 -13.10
C ALA A 2 0.26 -9.85 -14.29
N ASP A 3 0.65 -9.29 -15.44
CA ASP A 3 -0.15 -9.32 -16.67
C ASP A 3 -1.59 -8.79 -16.47
N GLY A 4 -1.71 -7.61 -15.84
CA GLY A 4 -3.01 -6.99 -15.54
C GLY A 4 -3.84 -7.68 -14.46
N ARG A 5 -3.43 -8.86 -13.97
CA ARG A 5 -4.15 -9.62 -12.94
C ARG A 5 -3.68 -9.26 -11.54
N PHE A 6 -4.62 -9.24 -10.61
CA PHE A 6 -4.35 -9.15 -9.18
C PHE A 6 -3.96 -10.51 -8.63
N THR A 7 -2.86 -10.56 -7.88
CA THR A 7 -2.22 -11.78 -7.38
C THR A 7 -1.78 -11.63 -5.92
N ILE A 8 -1.31 -12.72 -5.33
CA ILE A 8 -0.73 -12.69 -3.97
C ILE A 8 0.49 -11.75 -3.87
N ALA A 9 1.25 -11.58 -4.96
CA ALA A 9 2.36 -10.62 -4.98
C ALA A 9 1.88 -9.18 -4.76
N ASP A 10 0.69 -8.83 -5.28
CA ASP A 10 0.12 -7.51 -5.09
C ASP A 10 -0.37 -7.29 -3.65
N ILE A 11 -0.76 -8.34 -2.95
CA ILE A 11 -1.08 -8.29 -1.51
C ILE A 11 0.21 -8.08 -0.71
N ALA A 12 1.21 -8.94 -0.92
CA ALA A 12 2.45 -8.93 -0.15
C ALA A 12 3.25 -7.64 -0.36
N VAL A 13 3.51 -7.27 -1.63
CA VAL A 13 4.25 -6.05 -1.96
C VAL A 13 3.41 -4.81 -1.65
N GLY A 14 2.10 -4.85 -1.91
CA GLY A 14 1.18 -3.76 -1.58
C GLY A 14 1.21 -3.40 -0.10
N TYR A 15 1.14 -4.40 0.78
CA TYR A 15 1.24 -4.18 2.23
C TYR A 15 2.59 -3.62 2.64
N ALA A 16 3.70 -4.15 2.11
CA ALA A 16 5.04 -3.62 2.40
C ALA A 16 5.18 -2.14 2.03
N LEU A 17 4.65 -1.73 0.87
CA LEU A 17 4.67 -0.34 0.41
C LEU A 17 3.73 0.55 1.24
N TYR A 18 2.54 0.06 1.57
CA TYR A 18 1.58 0.77 2.43
C TYR A 18 2.18 1.01 3.82
N LEU A 19 2.76 -0.02 4.44
CA LEU A 19 3.43 0.08 5.73
C LEU A 19 4.62 1.04 5.69
N ALA A 20 5.46 0.96 4.65
CA ALA A 20 6.57 1.89 4.48
C ALA A 20 6.09 3.35 4.39
N ARG A 21 4.99 3.63 3.68
CA ARG A 21 4.37 4.97 3.63
C ARG A 21 3.84 5.39 4.99
N ALA A 22 3.18 4.48 5.70
CA ALA A 22 2.69 4.75 7.05
C ALA A 22 3.88 5.11 7.96
N LEU A 23 4.98 4.34 7.93
CA LEU A 23 6.27 4.61 8.59
C LEU A 23 7.03 5.84 8.06
N ARG A 24 6.51 6.55 7.06
CA ARG A 24 7.12 7.71 6.41
C ARG A 24 8.49 7.43 5.77
N LEU A 25 8.64 6.23 5.20
CA LEU A 25 9.82 5.76 4.45
C LEU A 25 9.63 5.85 2.93
N ASP A 26 8.56 6.49 2.46
CA ASP A 26 8.13 6.55 1.06
C ASP A 26 8.71 7.73 0.27
N GLU A 27 9.54 8.58 0.90
CA GLU A 27 10.15 9.75 0.26
C GLU A 27 10.93 9.39 -1.01
N ARG A 28 11.60 8.24 -1.02
CA ARG A 28 12.41 7.76 -2.15
C ARG A 28 11.65 6.85 -3.12
N PHE A 29 10.33 6.73 -2.98
CA PHE A 29 9.55 5.94 -3.93
C PHE A 29 9.62 6.57 -5.30
N GLN A 30 10.10 5.79 -6.27
CA GLN A 30 10.03 6.18 -7.68
C GLN A 30 8.57 6.35 -8.11
N PRO A 31 8.29 7.21 -9.13
CA PRO A 31 6.92 7.49 -9.57
C PRO A 31 6.10 6.23 -9.88
N ARG A 32 6.74 5.22 -10.49
CA ARG A 32 6.07 3.95 -10.83
C ARG A 32 5.66 3.14 -9.58
N THR A 33 6.47 3.16 -8.53
CA THR A 33 6.16 2.50 -7.25
C THR A 33 5.00 3.20 -6.55
N ARG A 34 4.99 4.53 -6.55
CA ARG A 34 3.90 5.33 -5.99
C ARG A 34 2.59 5.08 -6.72
N ALA A 35 2.59 5.17 -8.06
CA ALA A 35 1.41 4.91 -8.89
C ALA A 35 0.89 3.47 -8.73
N TYR A 36 1.79 2.51 -8.53
CA TYR A 36 1.40 1.13 -8.24
C TYR A 36 0.68 1.01 -6.89
N LEU A 37 1.23 1.58 -5.81
CA LEU A 37 0.57 1.60 -4.50
C LEU A 37 -0.77 2.34 -4.55
N GLU A 38 -0.86 3.48 -5.23
CA GLU A 38 -2.12 4.22 -5.41
C GLU A 38 -3.20 3.37 -6.09
N ARG A 39 -2.86 2.69 -7.18
CA ARG A 39 -3.79 1.76 -7.86
C ARG A 39 -4.27 0.63 -6.96
N LEU A 40 -3.43 0.12 -6.06
CA LEU A 40 -3.84 -0.91 -5.11
C LEU A 40 -4.80 -0.35 -4.06
N GLN A 41 -4.53 0.84 -3.54
CA GLN A 41 -5.36 1.51 -2.53
C GLN A 41 -6.73 1.96 -3.06
N GLN A 42 -6.84 2.27 -4.36
CA GLN A 42 -8.10 2.63 -5.01
C GLN A 42 -9.07 1.44 -5.18
N ARG A 43 -8.65 0.20 -4.88
CA ARG A 43 -9.52 -0.96 -5.03
C ARG A 43 -10.55 -1.00 -3.90
N PRO A 44 -11.85 -1.26 -4.20
CA PRO A 44 -12.87 -1.35 -3.16
C PRO A 44 -12.57 -2.39 -2.07
N ALA A 45 -11.91 -3.49 -2.44
CA ALA A 45 -11.48 -4.51 -1.48
C ALA A 45 -10.40 -4.00 -0.51
N PHE A 46 -9.48 -3.14 -0.99
CA PHE A 46 -8.48 -2.51 -0.13
C PHE A 46 -9.16 -1.55 0.86
N GLN A 47 -10.01 -0.65 0.37
CA GLN A 47 -10.72 0.34 1.19
C GLN A 47 -11.57 -0.31 2.29
N ARG A 48 -12.26 -1.42 1.97
CA ARG A 48 -13.02 -2.18 2.98
C ARG A 48 -12.12 -2.81 4.05
N ALA A 49 -10.93 -3.29 3.68
CA ALA A 49 -9.98 -3.87 4.62
C ALA A 49 -9.34 -2.78 5.51
N ASP A 50 -8.95 -1.65 4.91
CA ASP A 50 -8.38 -0.49 5.61
C ASP A 50 -9.36 0.09 6.63
N ALA A 51 -10.66 0.15 6.30
CA ALA A 51 -11.70 0.62 7.22
C ALA A 51 -11.90 -0.27 8.47
N ILE A 52 -11.42 -1.52 8.45
CA ILE A 52 -11.48 -2.45 9.59
C ILE A 52 -10.16 -2.43 10.37
N GLY A 53 -9.06 -2.08 9.72
CA GLY A 53 -7.74 -2.01 10.35
C GLY A 53 -7.67 -0.94 11.42
N GLU A 54 -6.94 -1.22 12.49
CA GLU A 54 -6.62 -0.19 13.48
C GLU A 54 -5.70 0.86 12.84
N PRO A 55 -5.93 2.16 13.07
CA PRO A 55 -5.04 3.20 12.57
C PRO A 55 -3.61 2.95 13.04
N LEU A 56 -2.64 2.96 12.12
CA LEU A 56 -1.23 2.82 12.50
C LEU A 56 -0.79 4.10 13.25
N VAL A 57 -0.76 4.03 14.57
CA VAL A 57 -0.21 5.08 15.43
C VAL A 57 1.31 4.91 15.49
N LEU A 58 2.02 5.86 14.91
CA LEU A 58 3.48 5.87 14.97
C LEU A 58 3.98 6.68 16.17
N PRO A 59 5.08 6.27 16.81
CA PRO A 59 5.76 7.12 17.76
C PRO A 59 6.25 8.42 17.07
N PRO A 60 6.38 9.52 17.83
CA PRO A 60 7.00 10.73 17.32
C PRO A 60 8.42 10.45 16.82
N ARG A 61 8.87 11.26 15.86
CA ARG A 61 10.21 11.18 15.28
C ARG A 61 11.30 11.58 16.27
#